data_AF-A0A0J6WK84-F1
#
_entry.id   AF-A0A0J6WK84-F1
#
_cell.length_a   1.000
_cell.length_b   1.000
_cell.length_c   1.000
_cell.angle_alpha   90.00
_cell.angle_beta   90.00
_cell.angle_gamma   90.00
#
_symmetry.space_group_name_H-M   'P 1'
#
loop_
_entity.id
_entity.type
_entity.pdbx_description
1 polymer ?
#
loop_
_entity_poly.entity_id
_entity_poly.type
_entity_poly.pdbx_seq_one_letter_code
_entity_poly.pdbx_strand_id
1 'polypeptide(L)'
;MNGDGDEVDALTERDQARWAAARTALDDLMRGLAAGTIDDAGVTAYTRQLAQLNLDLEQVRDSLHLPSDAGPYLEALIAILLRIPERWGRWVSCDAGWYPLLAALDAGLAALDPDYVLHQAKEKFATLRYYAHTDNDAVRAEFEALIAEAERRSATICERCGAEGSLSTGPQYGRIKTLCPSCRTVLGYEAKA
;
A
#
# COMPACT_ATOMS: atom_id res chain seq x y z
N MET A 1 19.68 -6.65 -29.20
CA MET A 1 20.88 -5.98 -28.65
C MET A 1 20.43 -5.33 -27.35
N ASN A 2 20.86 -5.95 -26.26
CA ASN A 2 21.01 -5.46 -24.88
C ASN A 2 19.92 -4.52 -24.35
N GLY A 3 18.98 -5.09 -23.60
CA GLY A 3 18.41 -4.44 -22.42
C GLY A 3 18.72 -5.39 -21.28
N ASP A 4 19.68 -5.02 -20.44
CA ASP A 4 20.00 -5.73 -19.21
C ASP A 4 18.70 -5.98 -18.45
N GLY A 5 18.50 -7.23 -18.02
CA GLY A 5 17.47 -7.52 -17.03
C GLY A 5 17.95 -6.87 -15.73
N ASP A 6 17.68 -5.58 -15.58
CA ASP A 6 17.97 -4.85 -14.35
C ASP A 6 17.26 -5.60 -13.23
N GLU A 7 18.06 -6.28 -12.42
CA GLU A 7 17.62 -7.02 -11.26
C GLU A 7 16.96 -6.01 -10.33
N VAL A 8 15.63 -6.08 -10.22
CA VAL A 8 14.88 -5.16 -9.36
C VAL A 8 15.12 -5.57 -7.92
N ASP A 9 16.05 -4.87 -7.28
CA ASP A 9 16.44 -5.16 -5.91
C ASP A 9 15.38 -4.72 -4.90
N ALA A 10 15.25 -5.52 -3.84
CA ALA A 10 14.59 -5.07 -2.63
C ALA A 10 15.34 -3.88 -2.02
N LEU A 11 14.61 -2.98 -1.37
CA LEU A 11 15.24 -1.84 -0.70
C LEU A 11 16.23 -2.36 0.36
N THR A 12 17.44 -1.81 0.43
CA THR A 12 18.45 -2.26 1.40
C THR A 12 17.94 -2.10 2.84
N GLU A 13 18.38 -2.93 3.79
CA GLU A 13 17.94 -2.80 5.20
C GLU A 13 18.17 -1.38 5.76
N ARG A 14 19.29 -0.76 5.37
CA ARG A 14 19.64 0.61 5.76
C ARG A 14 18.65 1.62 5.20
N ASP A 15 18.30 1.51 3.93
CA ASP A 15 17.39 2.45 3.29
C ASP A 15 15.93 2.16 3.63
N GLN A 16 15.57 0.91 3.93
CA GLN A 16 14.30 0.55 4.57
C GLN A 16 14.15 1.25 5.91
N ALA A 17 15.18 1.22 6.76
CA ALA A 17 15.16 1.90 8.05
C ALA A 17 15.03 3.43 7.90
N ARG A 18 15.78 4.02 6.96
CA ARG A 18 15.69 5.47 6.66
C ARG A 18 14.34 5.86 6.08
N TRP A 19 13.79 5.05 5.18
CA TRP A 19 12.47 5.26 4.60
C TRP A 19 11.36 5.14 5.65
N ALA A 20 11.42 4.12 6.51
CA ALA A 20 10.51 3.99 7.64
C ALA A 20 10.58 5.22 8.56
N ALA A 21 11.78 5.69 8.89
CA ALA A 21 11.97 6.92 9.67
C ALA A 21 11.41 8.16 8.96
N ALA A 22 11.60 8.29 7.64
CA ALA A 22 11.04 9.38 6.85
C ALA A 22 9.51 9.38 6.89
N ARG A 23 8.87 8.21 6.70
CA ARG A 23 7.41 8.09 6.77
C ARG A 23 6.86 8.41 8.16
N THR A 24 7.50 7.92 9.22
CA THR A 24 7.10 8.23 10.60
C THR A 24 7.21 9.72 10.89
N ALA A 25 8.33 10.35 10.51
CA ALA A 25 8.53 11.79 10.69
C ALA A 25 7.47 12.61 9.92
N LEU A 26 7.14 12.21 8.70
CA LEU A 26 6.08 12.86 7.92
C LEU A 26 4.70 12.70 8.56
N ASP A 27 4.38 11.50 9.05
CA ASP A 27 3.13 11.24 9.76
C ASP A 27 3.01 12.07 11.05
N ASP A 28 4.09 12.21 11.82
CA ASP A 28 4.13 13.06 13.01
C ASP A 28 3.98 14.53 12.67
N LEU A 29 4.64 15.01 11.61
CA LEU A 29 4.47 16.36 11.10
C LEU A 29 3.02 16.62 10.72
N MET A 30 2.40 15.71 9.95
CA MET A 30 1.00 15.84 9.54
C MET A 30 0.03 15.81 10.73
N ARG A 31 0.30 14.95 11.73
CA ARG A 31 -0.47 14.93 12.98
C ARG A 31 -0.36 16.26 13.72
N GLY A 32 0.84 16.80 13.88
CA GLY A 32 1.08 18.04 14.60
C GLY A 32 0.49 19.26 13.90
N LEU A 33 0.65 19.37 12.57
CA LEU A 33 0.05 20.44 11.78
C LEU A 33 -1.47 20.47 11.95
N ALA A 34 -2.10 19.32 11.86
CA ALA A 34 -3.55 19.27 11.87
C ALA A 34 -4.16 19.25 13.30
N ALA A 35 -3.33 19.02 14.33
CA ALA A 35 -3.63 19.37 15.72
C ALA A 35 -3.34 20.85 16.06
N GLY A 36 -2.75 21.63 15.13
CA GLY A 36 -2.34 23.01 15.36
C GLY A 36 -1.17 23.16 16.34
N THR A 37 -0.40 22.09 16.58
CA THR A 37 0.71 22.07 17.55
C THR A 37 2.08 22.32 16.91
N ILE A 38 2.16 22.37 15.58
CA ILE A 38 3.36 22.67 14.83
C ILE A 38 3.22 24.02 14.13
N ASP A 39 4.20 24.88 14.35
CA ASP A 39 4.37 26.17 13.67
C ASP A 39 5.44 26.10 12.56
N ASP A 40 5.73 27.23 11.91
CA ASP A 40 6.70 27.30 10.81
C ASP A 40 8.13 26.85 11.22
N ALA A 41 8.51 27.11 12.48
CA ALA A 41 9.80 26.67 13.01
C ALA A 41 9.84 25.14 13.16
N GLY A 42 8.74 24.54 13.63
CA GLY A 42 8.56 23.10 13.69
C GLY A 42 8.60 22.44 12.31
N VAL A 43 7.93 23.01 11.30
CA VAL A 43 8.01 22.53 9.90
C VAL A 43 9.47 22.53 9.43
N THR A 44 10.19 23.64 9.66
CA THR A 44 11.59 23.77 9.24
C THR A 44 12.49 22.73 9.93
N ALA A 45 12.24 22.41 11.20
CA ALA A 45 12.98 21.38 11.93
C ALA A 45 12.79 19.99 11.30
N TYR A 46 11.54 19.62 10.95
CA TYR A 46 11.25 18.37 10.25
C TYR A 46 11.91 18.32 8.86
N THR A 47 11.90 19.42 8.09
CA THR A 47 12.59 19.47 6.80
C THR A 47 14.08 19.18 6.94
N ARG A 48 14.75 19.75 7.95
CA ARG A 48 16.17 19.47 8.22
C ARG A 48 16.40 18.01 8.63
N GLN A 49 15.51 17.45 9.45
CA GLN A 49 15.59 16.04 9.86
C GLN A 49 15.48 15.10 8.65
N LEU A 50 14.52 15.34 7.76
CA LEU A 50 14.35 14.55 6.53
C LEU A 50 15.57 14.66 5.62
N ALA A 51 16.15 15.86 5.48
CA ALA A 51 17.36 16.07 4.68
C ALA A 51 18.57 15.27 5.20
N GLN A 52 18.65 15.00 6.51
CA GLN A 52 19.75 14.23 7.12
C GLN A 52 19.66 12.72 6.84
N LEU A 53 18.51 12.21 6.40
CA LEU A 53 18.35 10.79 6.10
C LEU A 53 19.18 10.34 4.88
N ASN A 54 19.56 11.29 4.02
CA ASN A 54 20.39 11.07 2.82
C ASN A 54 19.87 9.89 1.98
N LEU A 55 18.57 9.94 1.70
CA LEU A 55 17.87 8.98 0.85
C LEU A 55 18.14 9.30 -0.62
N ASP A 56 18.56 8.31 -1.39
CA ASP A 56 18.44 8.35 -2.83
C ASP A 56 16.97 8.15 -3.20
N LEU A 57 16.27 9.23 -3.51
CA LEU A 57 14.82 9.19 -3.74
C LEU A 57 14.44 8.41 -5.01
N GLU A 58 15.33 8.35 -6.01
CA GLU A 58 15.08 7.61 -7.24
C GLU A 58 15.21 6.11 -6.98
N GLN A 59 16.32 5.70 -6.35
CA GLN A 59 16.51 4.33 -5.94
C GLN A 59 15.40 3.87 -4.99
N VAL A 60 15.09 4.66 -3.96
CA VAL A 60 14.04 4.33 -2.99
C VAL A 60 12.70 4.14 -3.69
N ARG A 61 12.34 5.00 -4.65
CA ARG A 61 11.07 4.87 -5.37
C ARG A 61 10.99 3.55 -6.14
N ASP A 62 12.07 3.16 -6.80
CA ASP A 62 12.05 2.02 -7.72
C ASP A 62 12.39 0.68 -7.04
N SER A 63 12.97 0.67 -5.83
CA SER A 63 13.16 -0.56 -5.05
C SER A 63 11.85 -1.19 -4.56
N LEU A 64 11.85 -2.50 -4.33
CA LEU A 64 10.69 -3.18 -3.72
C LEU A 64 10.56 -2.81 -2.24
N HIS A 65 9.42 -2.21 -1.86
CA HIS A 65 9.06 -1.92 -0.47
C HIS A 65 8.25 -3.06 0.12
N LEU A 66 8.94 -4.12 0.52
CA LEU A 66 8.31 -5.29 1.10
C LEU A 66 7.79 -4.98 2.52
N PRO A 67 6.50 -5.21 2.81
CA PRO A 67 5.99 -5.07 4.17
C PRO A 67 6.67 -6.09 5.10
N SER A 68 7.12 -5.64 6.27
CA SER A 68 7.74 -6.53 7.27
C SER A 68 6.77 -7.57 7.84
N ASP A 69 5.47 -7.34 7.68
CA ASP A 69 4.38 -8.22 8.11
C ASP A 69 3.80 -9.08 6.97
N ALA A 70 4.50 -9.17 5.83
CA ALA A 70 4.08 -9.95 4.67
C ALA A 70 3.77 -11.42 4.98
N GLY A 71 4.48 -12.01 5.95
CA GLY A 71 4.27 -13.38 6.41
C GLY A 71 4.28 -14.38 5.25
N PRO A 72 3.28 -15.28 5.13
CA PRO A 72 3.23 -16.29 4.06
C PRO A 72 2.97 -15.70 2.66
N TYR A 73 2.63 -14.41 2.55
CA TYR A 73 2.30 -13.75 1.29
C TYR A 73 3.50 -13.00 0.68
N LEU A 74 4.70 -13.13 1.24
CA LEU A 74 5.91 -12.43 0.78
C LEU A 74 6.15 -12.62 -0.73
N GLU A 75 6.17 -13.86 -1.21
CA GLU A 75 6.40 -14.17 -2.63
C GLU A 75 5.33 -13.56 -3.54
N ALA A 76 4.06 -13.62 -3.13
CA ALA A 76 2.97 -13.02 -3.88
C ALA A 76 3.10 -11.50 -3.93
N LEU A 77 3.51 -10.86 -2.82
CA LEU A 77 3.75 -9.42 -2.80
C LEU A 77 4.95 -9.02 -3.67
N ILE A 78 6.03 -9.81 -3.69
CA ILE A 78 7.16 -9.59 -4.62
C ILE A 78 6.64 -9.60 -6.07
N ALA A 79 5.88 -10.64 -6.45
CA ALA A 79 5.31 -10.73 -7.79
C ALA A 79 4.43 -9.52 -8.14
N ILE A 80 3.55 -9.11 -7.23
CA ILE A 80 2.69 -7.92 -7.39
C ILE A 80 3.51 -6.65 -7.58
N LEU A 81 4.54 -6.44 -6.75
CA LEU A 81 5.36 -5.22 -6.80
C LEU A 81 6.22 -5.15 -8.06
N LEU A 82 6.65 -6.29 -8.61
CA LEU A 82 7.39 -6.35 -9.88
C LEU A 82 6.52 -5.96 -11.09
N ARG A 83 5.19 -6.02 -10.98
CA ARG A 83 4.26 -5.52 -12.01
C ARG A 83 4.14 -3.99 -12.02
N ILE A 84 4.69 -3.32 -11.00
CA ILE A 84 4.70 -1.87 -10.94
C ILE A 84 5.89 -1.36 -11.76
N PRO A 85 5.64 -0.55 -12.80
CA PRO A 85 6.70 -0.03 -13.64
C PRO A 85 7.55 0.96 -12.86
N GLU A 86 8.77 1.19 -13.36
CA GLU A 86 9.65 2.22 -12.81
C GLU A 86 8.93 3.56 -12.73
N ARG A 87 9.38 4.40 -11.80
CA ARG A 87 8.87 5.76 -11.61
C ARG A 87 7.48 5.88 -11.00
N TRP A 88 6.81 4.76 -10.68
CA TRP A 88 5.52 4.75 -9.99
C TRP A 88 5.60 4.58 -8.47
N GLY A 89 6.63 3.90 -7.97
CA GLY A 89 6.73 3.54 -6.56
C GLY A 89 6.29 2.10 -6.29
N ARG A 90 7.24 1.19 -6.03
CA ARG A 90 6.93 -0.25 -5.84
C ARG A 90 6.55 -0.57 -4.40
N TRP A 91 5.36 -0.14 -3.98
CA TRP A 91 4.76 -0.46 -2.67
C TRP A 91 3.26 -0.74 -2.75
N VAL A 92 2.74 -1.47 -1.75
CA VAL A 92 1.31 -1.55 -1.45
C VAL A 92 0.96 -0.64 -0.28
N SER A 93 -0.24 -0.07 -0.27
CA SER A 93 -0.73 0.80 0.81
C SER A 93 -2.00 0.23 1.43
N CYS A 94 -1.89 -1.01 1.93
CA CYS A 94 -2.93 -1.78 2.60
C CYS A 94 -2.30 -2.51 3.80
N ASP A 95 -3.09 -2.84 4.83
CA ASP A 95 -2.60 -3.66 5.94
C ASP A 95 -2.68 -5.18 5.63
N ALA A 96 -2.00 -6.00 6.46
CA ALA A 96 -1.79 -7.43 6.24
C ALA A 96 -3.06 -8.29 6.09
N GLY A 97 -4.20 -7.83 6.60
CA GLY A 97 -5.48 -8.52 6.45
C GLY A 97 -5.97 -8.62 5.01
N TRP A 98 -5.47 -7.77 4.10
CA TRP A 98 -5.80 -7.83 2.67
C TRP A 98 -4.75 -8.54 1.81
N TYR A 99 -3.59 -8.92 2.34
CA TYR A 99 -2.59 -9.67 1.55
C TYR A 99 -3.12 -10.97 0.92
N PRO A 100 -3.98 -11.78 1.59
CA PRO A 100 -4.61 -12.94 0.95
C PRO A 100 -5.48 -12.56 -0.26
N LEU A 101 -6.20 -11.43 -0.16
CA LEU A 101 -7.05 -10.92 -1.24
C LEU A 101 -6.21 -10.43 -2.42
N LEU A 102 -5.12 -9.70 -2.14
CA LEU A 102 -4.18 -9.23 -3.16
C LEU A 102 -3.51 -10.38 -3.89
N ALA A 103 -3.03 -11.40 -3.17
CA ALA A 103 -2.39 -12.58 -3.76
C ALA A 103 -3.36 -13.36 -4.66
N ALA A 104 -4.61 -13.54 -4.23
CA ALA A 104 -5.62 -14.23 -5.04
C ALA A 104 -6.02 -13.42 -6.29
N LEU A 105 -6.14 -12.10 -6.15
CA LEU A 105 -6.42 -11.21 -7.28
C LEU A 105 -5.30 -11.26 -8.31
N ASP A 106 -4.04 -11.10 -7.88
CA ASP A 106 -2.88 -11.15 -8.76
C ASP A 106 -2.79 -12.47 -9.53
N ALA A 107 -2.95 -13.60 -8.84
CA ALA A 107 -2.93 -14.91 -9.48
C ALA A 107 -4.02 -15.06 -10.55
N GLY A 108 -5.22 -14.53 -10.29
CA GLY A 108 -6.32 -14.51 -11.25
C GLY A 108 -6.04 -13.64 -12.46
N LEU A 109 -5.55 -12.42 -12.24
CA LEU A 109 -5.21 -11.48 -13.33
C LEU A 109 -4.04 -12.02 -14.18
N ALA A 110 -3.01 -12.58 -13.53
CA ALA A 110 -1.85 -13.17 -14.19
C ALA A 110 -2.20 -14.40 -15.04
N ALA A 111 -3.24 -15.15 -14.67
CA ALA A 111 -3.74 -16.27 -15.46
C ALA A 111 -4.46 -15.82 -16.74
N LEU A 112 -5.06 -14.62 -16.73
CA LEU A 112 -5.68 -14.01 -17.91
C LEU A 112 -4.65 -13.32 -18.82
N ASP A 113 -3.76 -12.56 -18.21
CA ASP A 113 -2.70 -11.82 -18.88
C ASP A 113 -1.45 -11.78 -17.98
N PRO A 114 -0.41 -12.59 -18.24
CA PRO A 114 0.79 -12.59 -17.41
C PRO A 114 1.56 -11.27 -17.44
N ASP A 115 1.37 -10.45 -18.48
CA ASP A 115 2.12 -9.22 -18.74
C ASP A 115 1.36 -7.95 -18.30
N TYR A 116 0.24 -8.11 -17.57
CA TYR A 116 -0.54 -6.97 -17.10
C TYR A 116 0.29 -6.05 -16.19
N VAL A 117 -0.01 -4.75 -16.27
CA VAL A 117 0.69 -3.71 -15.52
C VAL A 117 -0.14 -3.22 -14.35
N LEU A 118 0.47 -3.18 -13.17
CA LEU A 118 -0.10 -2.58 -11.97
C LEU A 118 0.48 -1.18 -11.76
N HIS A 119 -0.36 -0.20 -11.46
CA HIS A 119 0.10 1.12 -11.09
C HIS A 119 0.08 1.34 -9.57
N GLN A 120 -0.99 0.93 -8.89
CA GLN A 120 -1.15 1.13 -7.45
C GLN A 120 -2.12 0.10 -6.87
N ALA A 121 -1.79 -0.43 -5.69
CA ALA A 121 -2.70 -1.18 -4.82
C ALA A 121 -2.78 -0.47 -3.46
N LYS A 122 -3.95 0.08 -3.12
CA LYS A 122 -4.11 0.91 -1.91
C LYS A 122 -5.51 0.81 -1.31
N GLU A 123 -5.60 1.09 -0.02
CA GLU A 123 -6.87 1.45 0.60
C GLU A 123 -7.34 2.83 0.12
N LYS A 124 -8.63 2.92 -0.20
CA LYS A 124 -9.34 4.17 -0.42
C LYS A 124 -10.82 4.01 -0.03
N PHE A 125 -11.26 4.83 0.92
CA PHE A 125 -12.64 4.85 1.42
C PHE A 125 -13.09 3.51 2.01
N ALA A 126 -12.26 2.92 2.87
CA ALA A 126 -12.45 1.62 3.52
C ALA A 126 -12.54 0.42 2.55
N THR A 127 -12.09 0.59 1.30
CA THR A 127 -12.07 -0.44 0.27
C THR A 127 -10.74 -0.46 -0.47
N LEU A 128 -10.40 -1.58 -1.07
CA LEU A 128 -9.27 -1.71 -1.98
C LEU A 128 -9.53 -0.88 -3.24
N ARG A 129 -8.47 -0.26 -3.76
CA ARG A 129 -8.35 0.16 -5.16
C ARG A 129 -7.15 -0.53 -5.78
N TYR A 130 -7.39 -1.26 -6.85
CA TYR A 130 -6.37 -2.00 -7.58
C TYR A 130 -6.27 -1.47 -9.01
N TYR A 131 -5.40 -0.48 -9.20
CA TYR A 131 -5.24 0.23 -10.47
C TYR A 131 -4.33 -0.56 -11.41
N ALA A 132 -4.87 -1.59 -12.05
CA ALA A 132 -4.16 -2.38 -13.04
C ALA A 132 -4.83 -2.27 -14.41
N HIS A 133 -4.06 -2.55 -15.47
CA HIS A 133 -4.58 -2.62 -16.82
C HIS A 133 -3.91 -3.74 -17.61
N THR A 134 -4.64 -4.22 -18.61
CA THR A 134 -4.18 -5.15 -19.64
C THR A 134 -4.34 -4.49 -21.01
N ASP A 135 -3.40 -4.76 -21.92
CA ASP A 135 -3.51 -4.40 -23.34
C ASP A 135 -4.21 -5.49 -24.17
N ASN A 136 -4.53 -6.63 -23.56
CA ASN A 136 -5.24 -7.73 -24.18
C ASN A 136 -6.77 -7.51 -24.13
N ASP A 137 -7.31 -6.94 -25.22
CA ASP A 137 -8.74 -6.67 -25.34
C ASP A 137 -9.63 -7.92 -25.22
N ALA A 138 -9.12 -9.11 -25.50
CA ALA A 138 -9.91 -10.34 -25.41
C ALA A 138 -10.28 -10.73 -23.97
N VAL A 139 -9.46 -10.34 -22.99
CA VAL A 139 -9.67 -10.66 -21.56
C VAL A 139 -10.08 -9.45 -20.73
N ARG A 140 -10.09 -8.24 -21.32
CA ARG A 140 -10.34 -6.96 -20.62
C ARG A 140 -11.58 -6.99 -19.72
N ALA A 141 -12.70 -7.52 -20.21
CA ALA A 141 -13.94 -7.57 -19.44
C ALA A 141 -13.84 -8.49 -18.20
N GLU A 142 -13.19 -9.65 -18.34
CA GLU A 142 -12.97 -10.58 -17.23
C GLU A 142 -11.96 -10.03 -16.23
N PHE A 143 -10.91 -9.37 -16.73
CA PHE A 143 -9.88 -8.70 -15.95
C PHE A 143 -10.49 -7.61 -15.04
N GLU A 144 -11.31 -6.71 -15.61
CA GLU A 144 -12.02 -5.68 -14.87
C GLU A 144 -13.01 -6.27 -13.85
N ALA A 145 -13.66 -7.39 -14.19
CA ALA A 145 -14.58 -8.07 -13.28
C ALA A 145 -13.88 -8.65 -12.04
N LEU A 146 -12.67 -9.22 -12.20
CA LEU A 146 -11.87 -9.72 -11.08
C LEU A 146 -11.47 -8.59 -10.12
N ILE A 147 -11.03 -7.44 -10.67
CA ILE A 147 -10.72 -6.25 -9.87
C ILE A 147 -11.97 -5.79 -9.12
N ALA A 148 -13.11 -5.63 -9.81
CA ALA A 148 -14.35 -5.18 -9.20
C ALA A 148 -14.85 -6.11 -8.07
N GLU A 149 -14.71 -7.43 -8.24
CA GLU A 149 -15.00 -8.40 -7.18
C GLU A 149 -14.08 -8.22 -5.97
N ALA A 150 -12.77 -8.09 -6.18
CA ALA A 150 -11.82 -7.89 -5.09
C ALA A 150 -12.09 -6.58 -4.33
N GLU A 151 -12.38 -5.48 -5.04
CA GLU A 151 -12.77 -4.22 -4.42
C GLU A 151 -14.03 -4.37 -3.58
N ARG A 152 -15.05 -5.10 -4.06
CA ARG A 152 -16.26 -5.39 -3.27
C ARG A 152 -15.97 -6.24 -2.04
N ARG A 153 -15.16 -7.29 -2.17
CA ARG A 153 -14.80 -8.18 -1.04
C ARG A 153 -14.02 -7.46 0.04
N SER A 154 -13.15 -6.52 -0.34
CA SER A 154 -12.37 -5.75 0.64
C SER A 154 -13.25 -4.99 1.64
N ALA A 155 -14.48 -4.61 1.25
CA ALA A 155 -15.43 -3.89 2.10
C ALA A 155 -16.00 -4.73 3.25
N THR A 156 -15.77 -6.05 3.25
CA THR A 156 -16.23 -6.98 4.29
C THR A 156 -15.09 -7.70 5.01
N ILE A 157 -13.84 -7.39 4.65
CA ILE A 157 -12.63 -8.00 5.21
C ILE A 157 -11.91 -6.95 6.05
N CYS A 158 -11.66 -7.26 7.31
CA CYS A 158 -10.84 -6.44 8.20
C CYS A 158 -9.46 -6.23 7.56
N GLU A 159 -9.16 -4.98 7.20
CA GLU A 159 -7.92 -4.61 6.52
C GLU A 159 -6.69 -5.02 7.34
N ARG A 160 -6.77 -4.93 8.67
CA ARG A 160 -5.65 -5.24 9.56
C ARG A 160 -5.36 -6.72 9.75
N CYS A 161 -6.38 -7.58 9.84
CA CYS A 161 -6.20 -8.98 10.25
C CYS A 161 -6.89 -10.03 9.38
N GLY A 162 -7.71 -9.63 8.41
CA GLY A 162 -8.35 -10.55 7.47
C GLY A 162 -9.64 -11.21 7.97
N ALA A 163 -10.00 -11.03 9.24
CA ALA A 163 -11.30 -11.47 9.78
C ALA A 163 -12.47 -10.68 9.15
N GLU A 164 -13.71 -11.13 9.36
CA GLU A 164 -14.89 -10.37 8.93
C GLU A 164 -14.90 -8.96 9.54
N GLY A 165 -15.05 -7.96 8.68
CA GLY A 165 -14.95 -6.55 9.03
C GLY A 165 -16.15 -5.76 8.54
N SER A 166 -16.36 -4.62 9.17
CA SER A 166 -17.36 -3.64 8.72
C SER A 166 -16.81 -2.23 8.80
N LEU A 167 -17.48 -1.33 8.08
CA LEU A 167 -17.10 0.07 7.99
C LEU A 167 -16.96 0.69 9.38
N SER A 168 -15.78 1.29 9.62
CA SER A 168 -15.42 1.90 10.88
C SER A 168 -14.87 3.30 10.65
N THR A 169 -15.19 4.23 11.54
CA THR A 169 -14.70 5.62 11.51
C THR A 169 -13.64 5.82 12.57
N GLY A 170 -12.50 6.38 12.18
CA GLY A 170 -11.40 6.68 13.07
C GLY A 170 -11.46 8.10 13.65
N PRO A 171 -10.68 8.38 14.70
CA PRO A 171 -10.71 9.65 15.42
C PRO A 171 -10.05 10.81 14.65
N GLN A 172 -9.27 10.51 13.60
CA GLN A 172 -8.49 11.49 12.85
C GLN A 172 -9.13 11.76 11.49
N TYR A 173 -9.47 13.02 11.22
CA TYR A 173 -9.88 13.54 9.89
C TYR A 173 -10.96 12.74 9.16
N GLY A 174 -11.86 12.08 9.88
CA GLY A 174 -12.90 11.23 9.28
C GLY A 174 -12.34 10.03 8.50
N ARG A 175 -11.12 9.57 8.83
CA ARG A 175 -10.53 8.35 8.26
C ARG A 175 -11.51 7.18 8.44
N ILE A 176 -11.70 6.41 7.38
CA ILE A 176 -12.55 5.21 7.42
C ILE A 176 -11.74 3.99 7.02
N LYS A 177 -11.99 2.87 7.68
CA LYS A 177 -11.40 1.56 7.35
C LYS A 177 -12.45 0.47 7.54
N THR A 178 -12.28 -0.65 6.85
CA THR A 178 -13.06 -1.87 7.13
C THR A 178 -12.32 -2.66 8.20
N LEU A 179 -12.91 -2.81 9.38
CA LEU A 179 -12.27 -3.42 10.54
C LEU A 179 -13.23 -4.36 11.27
N CYS A 180 -12.69 -5.47 11.79
CA CYS A 180 -13.40 -6.33 12.73
C CYS A 180 -13.54 -5.63 14.10
N PRO A 181 -14.47 -6.07 14.97
CA PRO A 181 -14.69 -5.44 16.28
C PRO A 181 -13.42 -5.33 17.13
N SER A 182 -12.59 -6.37 17.17
CA SER A 182 -11.34 -6.38 17.95
C SER A 182 -10.32 -5.35 17.44
N CYS A 183 -10.03 -5.35 16.13
CA CYS A 183 -9.09 -4.40 15.55
C CYS A 183 -9.58 -2.95 15.65
N ARG A 184 -10.89 -2.74 15.51
CA ARG A 184 -11.54 -1.45 15.71
C ARG A 184 -11.26 -0.91 17.12
N THR A 185 -11.50 -1.71 18.17
CA THR A 185 -11.22 -1.31 19.55
C THR A 185 -9.75 -1.00 19.76
N VAL A 186 -8.83 -1.86 19.27
CA VAL A 186 -7.39 -1.65 19.45
C VAL A 186 -6.90 -0.37 18.77
N LEU A 187 -7.48 -0.01 17.61
CA LEU A 187 -7.10 1.19 16.87
C LEU A 187 -7.88 2.45 17.30
N GLY A 188 -8.83 2.33 18.23
CA GLY A 188 -9.69 3.45 18.66
C GLY A 188 -10.68 3.92 17.59
N TYR A 189 -11.10 3.02 16.70
CA TYR A 189 -12.15 3.30 15.70
C TYR A 189 -13.54 3.01 16.30
N GLU A 190 -14.58 3.55 15.68
CA GLU A 190 -15.98 3.32 16.03
C GLU A 190 -16.74 2.67 14.88
N ALA A 191 -17.81 1.95 15.20
CA ALA A 191 -18.69 1.36 14.18
C ALA A 191 -19.39 2.48 13.43
N LYS A 192 -19.37 2.46 12.09
CA LYS A 192 -20.28 3.32 11.33
C LYS A 192 -21.62 2.60 11.19
N ALA A 193 -22.67 3.21 11.72
CA ALA A 193 -24.05 2.75 11.60
C ALA A 193 -24.53 2.81 10.14
#